data_AF-A0A660M0N2-F1
#
_entry.id   AF-A0A660M0N2-F1
#
_cell.length_a   1.000
_cell.length_b   1.000
_cell.length_c   1.000
_cell.angle_alpha   90.00
_cell.angle_beta   90.00
_cell.angle_gamma   90.00
#
_symmetry.space_group_name_H-M   'P 1'
#
loop_
_entity.id
_entity.type
_entity.pdbx_description
1 polymer ?
#
loop_
_entity_poly.entity_id
_entity_poly.type
_entity_poly.pdbx_seq_one_letter_code
_entity_poly.pdbx_strand_id
1 'polypeptide(L)'
;MVVNQSGRRISYVGSIVWLMGFGLLAAASVSIAMSLPIPSADVSGVMVWVQQHQTTFQIADEMLACGSSMLLAVVVVLYGKLKKRHPVGMGVVLALGIVVAIGAFYAVMALGRLVYPVNGLPIDSATSVLSASQLFAGLHWMALALAACVIAVAIITKSRIIILTSVCVALLKIVGTYYSGAVLVPLTAVSEVALFGWSIMMVAWCVARNLKSK
;
A
#
# COMPACT_ATOMS: atom_id res chain seq x y z
N MET A 1 1.25 17.53 -37.70
CA MET A 1 0.80 16.82 -36.47
C MET A 1 1.81 17.04 -35.35
N VAL A 2 1.58 18.04 -34.49
CA VAL A 2 2.41 18.22 -33.28
C VAL A 2 1.84 17.32 -32.19
N VAL A 3 2.46 16.15 -31.99
CA VAL A 3 2.15 15.31 -30.82
C VAL A 3 2.47 16.15 -29.58
N ASN A 4 1.48 16.39 -28.73
CA ASN A 4 1.64 17.11 -27.48
C ASN A 4 2.56 16.30 -26.52
N GLN A 5 3.88 16.48 -26.69
CA GLN A 5 4.93 15.72 -26.00
C GLN A 5 4.89 15.94 -24.48
N SER A 6 4.46 17.13 -24.04
CA SER A 6 4.30 17.49 -22.62
C SER A 6 3.26 16.59 -21.93
N GLY A 7 2.09 16.40 -22.53
CA GLY A 7 1.03 15.55 -21.96
C GLY A 7 1.41 14.07 -21.88
N ARG A 8 2.17 13.57 -22.87
CA ARG A 8 2.68 12.19 -22.87
C ARG A 8 3.69 11.97 -21.73
N ARG A 9 4.65 12.88 -21.57
CA ARG A 9 5.69 12.78 -20.53
C ARG A 9 5.10 12.80 -19.12
N ILE A 10 4.12 13.67 -18.88
CA ILE A 10 3.41 13.76 -17.60
C ILE A 10 2.62 12.47 -17.31
N SER A 11 2.03 11.83 -18.32
CA SER A 11 1.34 10.54 -18.16
C SER A 11 2.31 9.40 -17.84
N TYR A 12 3.46 9.35 -18.49
CA TYR A 12 4.47 8.31 -18.24
C TYR A 12 5.07 8.42 -16.84
N VAL A 13 5.45 9.64 -16.42
CA VAL A 13 5.98 9.88 -15.07
C VAL A 13 4.92 9.50 -14.02
N GLY A 14 3.66 9.88 -14.21
CA GLY A 14 2.58 9.49 -13.31
C GLY A 14 2.40 7.98 -13.17
N SER A 15 2.52 7.23 -14.27
CA SER A 15 2.49 5.76 -14.24
C SER A 15 3.69 5.16 -13.50
N ILE A 16 4.88 5.73 -13.65
CA ILE A 16 6.08 5.27 -12.93
C ILE A 16 5.92 5.50 -11.44
N VAL A 17 5.51 6.71 -11.02
CA VAL A 17 5.30 7.01 -9.59
C VAL A 17 4.17 6.14 -9.00
N TRP A 18 3.11 5.86 -9.76
CA TRP A 18 2.06 4.92 -9.37
C TRP A 18 2.62 3.53 -9.09
N LEU A 19 3.39 2.96 -10.03
CA LEU A 19 3.97 1.63 -9.88
C LEU A 19 4.99 1.60 -8.75
N MET A 20 5.81 2.64 -8.58
CA MET A 20 6.73 2.74 -7.44
C MET A 20 5.98 2.77 -6.11
N GLY A 21 4.90 3.57 -6.00
CA GLY A 21 4.08 3.65 -4.79
C GLY A 21 3.49 2.29 -4.40
N PHE A 22 2.82 1.60 -5.33
CA PHE A 22 2.29 0.26 -5.07
C PHE A 22 3.38 -0.78 -4.82
N GLY A 23 4.49 -0.73 -5.56
CA GLY A 23 5.60 -1.66 -5.42
C GLY A 23 6.30 -1.56 -4.07
N LEU A 24 6.54 -0.33 -3.59
CA LEU A 24 7.15 -0.08 -2.28
C LEU A 24 6.24 -0.53 -1.13
N LEU A 25 4.94 -0.22 -1.20
CA LEU A 25 3.96 -0.68 -0.22
C LEU A 25 3.90 -2.21 -0.17
N ALA A 26 3.82 -2.87 -1.34
CA ALA A 26 3.80 -4.31 -1.44
C ALA A 26 5.09 -4.94 -0.88
N ALA A 27 6.26 -4.41 -1.26
CA ALA A 27 7.55 -4.89 -0.78
C ALA A 27 7.65 -4.78 0.75
N ALA A 28 7.28 -3.63 1.33
CA ALA A 28 7.33 -3.45 2.77
C ALA A 28 6.40 -4.41 3.53
N SER A 29 5.14 -4.53 3.09
CA SER A 29 4.19 -5.46 3.69
C SER A 29 4.65 -6.91 3.60
N VAL A 30 5.22 -7.33 2.45
CA VAL A 30 5.78 -8.68 2.27
C VAL A 30 6.97 -8.88 3.20
N SER A 31 7.89 -7.92 3.29
CA SER A 31 9.04 -7.99 4.18
C SER A 31 8.61 -8.18 5.65
N ILE A 32 7.62 -7.41 6.10
CA ILE A 32 7.08 -7.53 7.46
C ILE A 32 6.38 -8.88 7.66
N ALA A 33 5.60 -9.33 6.69
CA ALA A 33 4.90 -10.62 6.75
C ALA A 33 5.89 -11.79 6.85
N MET A 34 6.95 -11.79 6.03
CA MET A 34 7.94 -12.86 5.98
C MET A 34 8.84 -12.94 7.21
N SER A 35 8.87 -11.90 8.05
CA SER A 35 9.56 -11.92 9.34
C SER A 35 8.74 -12.57 10.47
N LEU A 36 7.52 -13.00 10.20
CA LEU A 36 6.68 -13.73 11.16
C LEU A 36 6.97 -15.24 11.14
N PRO A 37 6.65 -15.97 12.24
CA PRO A 37 5.94 -15.53 13.44
C PRO A 37 6.80 -14.75 14.43
N ILE A 38 6.16 -13.92 15.26
CA ILE A 38 6.81 -13.38 16.47
C ILE A 38 7.08 -14.57 17.41
N PRO A 39 8.30 -14.75 17.95
CA PRO A 39 8.67 -15.89 18.78
C PRO A 39 7.74 -16.12 19.97
N SER A 40 7.25 -15.04 20.59
CA SER A 40 6.22 -15.05 21.63
C SER A 40 5.49 -13.70 21.67
N ALA A 41 4.23 -13.71 22.10
CA ALA A 41 3.39 -12.50 22.14
C ALA A 41 3.72 -11.56 23.32
N ASP A 42 4.66 -11.96 24.17
CA ASP A 42 5.15 -11.14 25.27
C ASP A 42 6.29 -10.22 24.80
N VAL A 43 6.73 -9.39 25.73
CA VAL A 43 7.78 -8.39 25.52
C VAL A 43 9.05 -9.02 24.96
N SER A 44 9.47 -10.15 25.53
CA SER A 44 10.72 -10.80 25.17
C SER A 44 10.70 -11.26 23.71
N GLY A 45 9.58 -11.84 23.27
CA GLY A 45 9.38 -12.27 21.89
C GLY A 45 9.38 -11.10 20.90
N VAL A 46 8.67 -10.02 21.20
CA VAL A 46 8.63 -8.83 20.34
C VAL A 46 10.01 -8.20 20.19
N MET A 47 10.77 -8.06 21.27
CA MET A 47 12.12 -7.48 21.21
C MET A 47 13.10 -8.36 20.43
N VAL A 48 13.07 -9.68 20.64
CA VAL A 48 13.89 -10.64 19.88
C VAL A 48 13.52 -10.59 18.39
N TRP A 49 12.22 -10.55 18.07
CA TRP A 49 11.72 -10.44 16.70
C TRP A 49 12.26 -9.20 15.98
N VAL A 50 12.19 -8.04 16.64
CA VAL A 50 12.69 -6.77 16.10
C VAL A 50 14.21 -6.79 15.94
N GLN A 51 14.95 -7.31 16.92
CA GLN A 51 16.41 -7.41 16.85
C GLN A 51 16.87 -8.33 15.71
N GLN A 52 16.20 -9.48 15.52
CA GLN A 52 16.52 -10.43 14.46
C GLN A 52 16.31 -9.85 13.05
N HIS A 53 15.33 -8.96 12.89
CA HIS A 53 14.93 -8.41 11.58
C HIS A 53 15.15 -6.90 11.47
N GLN A 54 16.04 -6.33 12.30
CA GLN A 54 16.15 -4.88 12.46
C GLN A 54 16.36 -4.15 11.13
N THR A 55 17.35 -4.56 10.34
CA THR A 55 17.64 -3.94 9.05
C THR A 55 16.47 -4.07 8.07
N THR A 56 15.81 -5.23 8.05
CA THR A 56 14.65 -5.48 7.19
C THR A 56 13.49 -4.55 7.56
N PHE A 57 13.25 -4.35 8.86
CA PHE A 57 12.19 -3.47 9.32
C PHE A 57 12.50 -1.99 9.13
N GLN A 58 13.76 -1.56 9.26
CA GLN A 58 14.16 -0.20 8.89
C GLN A 58 13.89 0.07 7.40
N ILE A 59 14.29 -0.86 6.53
CA ILE A 59 14.02 -0.74 5.09
C ILE A 59 12.51 -0.74 4.82
N ALA A 60 11.74 -1.63 5.48
CA ALA A 60 10.30 -1.69 5.32
C ALA A 60 9.60 -0.40 5.79
N ASP A 61 10.09 0.22 6.86
CA ASP A 61 9.60 1.51 7.36
C ASP A 61 9.77 2.63 6.32
N GLU A 62 10.97 2.76 5.76
CA GLU A 62 11.26 3.73 4.69
C GLU A 62 10.42 3.46 3.43
N MET A 63 10.25 2.18 3.05
CA MET A 63 9.42 1.78 1.91
C MET A 63 7.94 2.13 2.14
N LEU A 64 7.40 1.92 3.35
CA LEU A 64 6.02 2.33 3.69
C LEU A 64 5.86 3.85 3.62
N ALA A 65 6.79 4.61 4.21
CA ALA A 65 6.74 6.07 4.23
C ALA A 65 6.83 6.66 2.81
N CYS A 66 7.78 6.17 2.00
CA CYS A 66 7.98 6.61 0.63
C CYS A 66 6.82 6.17 -0.28
N GLY A 67 6.43 4.90 -0.21
CA GLY A 67 5.35 4.32 -1.01
C GLY A 67 4.00 4.99 -0.77
N SER A 68 3.65 5.24 0.50
CA SER A 68 2.41 5.95 0.86
C SER A 68 2.41 7.40 0.39
N SER A 69 3.53 8.12 0.55
CA SER A 69 3.69 9.50 0.07
C SER A 69 3.52 9.60 -1.45
N MET A 70 4.19 8.70 -2.20
CA MET A 70 4.08 8.63 -3.65
C MET A 70 2.65 8.32 -4.09
N LEU A 71 1.99 7.34 -3.46
CA LEU A 71 0.63 6.96 -3.79
C LEU A 71 -0.36 8.09 -3.53
N LEU A 72 -0.25 8.78 -2.39
CA LEU A 72 -1.08 9.93 -2.05
C LEU A 72 -0.90 11.06 -3.08
N ALA A 73 0.34 11.39 -3.43
CA ALA A 73 0.63 12.40 -4.43
C ALA A 73 -0.03 12.07 -5.78
N VAL A 74 0.07 10.81 -6.23
CA VAL A 74 -0.57 10.38 -7.48
C VAL A 74 -2.09 10.48 -7.40
N VAL A 75 -2.71 10.05 -6.29
CA VAL A 75 -4.16 10.13 -6.10
C VAL A 75 -4.65 11.58 -6.14
N VAL A 76 -3.93 12.51 -5.50
CA VAL A 76 -4.24 13.95 -5.54
C VAL A 76 -4.16 14.50 -6.98
N VAL A 77 -3.11 14.13 -7.72
CA VAL A 77 -2.95 14.54 -9.13
C VAL A 77 -4.06 13.96 -10.01
N LEU A 78 -4.41 12.69 -9.81
CA LEU A 78 -5.51 12.03 -10.54
C LEU A 78 -6.85 12.68 -10.24
N TYR A 79 -7.13 13.02 -8.98
CA TYR A 79 -8.33 13.76 -8.60
C TYR A 79 -8.42 15.09 -9.33
N GLY A 80 -7.35 15.89 -9.31
CA GLY A 80 -7.32 17.20 -9.98
C GLY A 80 -7.62 17.10 -11.49
N LYS A 81 -7.12 16.05 -12.15
CA LYS A 81 -7.32 15.82 -13.60
C LYS A 81 -8.68 15.25 -13.95
N LEU A 82 -9.21 14.33 -13.14
CA LEU A 82 -10.38 13.52 -13.51
C LEU A 82 -11.68 13.96 -12.83
N LYS A 83 -11.63 14.84 -11.82
CA LYS A 83 -12.82 15.30 -11.07
C LYS A 83 -13.91 15.91 -11.96
N LYS A 84 -13.56 16.59 -13.07
CA LYS A 84 -14.56 17.17 -13.98
C LYS A 84 -15.39 16.10 -14.70
N ARG A 85 -14.80 14.93 -14.97
CA ARG A 85 -15.46 13.83 -15.70
C ARG A 85 -16.16 12.84 -14.77
N HIS A 86 -15.58 12.62 -13.59
CA HIS A 86 -16.06 11.64 -12.60
C HIS A 86 -16.03 12.26 -11.19
N PRO A 87 -16.89 13.25 -10.88
CA PRO A 87 -16.77 14.06 -9.66
C PRO A 87 -16.91 13.23 -8.39
N VAL A 88 -17.98 12.42 -8.29
CA VAL A 88 -18.24 11.58 -7.12
C VAL A 88 -17.20 10.46 -7.01
N GLY A 89 -16.98 9.70 -8.10
CA GLY A 89 -16.05 8.57 -8.10
C GLY A 89 -14.62 8.97 -7.73
N MET A 90 -14.11 10.07 -8.29
CA MET A 90 -12.76 10.55 -7.94
C MET A 90 -12.70 11.14 -6.53
N GLY A 91 -13.78 11.73 -6.02
CA GLY A 91 -13.87 12.16 -4.62
C GLY A 91 -13.74 10.99 -3.66
N VAL A 92 -14.41 9.87 -3.94
CA VAL A 92 -14.29 8.63 -3.16
C VAL A 92 -12.87 8.06 -3.25
N VAL A 93 -12.27 7.99 -4.44
CA VAL A 93 -10.88 7.53 -4.62
C VAL A 93 -9.90 8.41 -3.84
N LEU A 94 -10.09 9.73 -3.84
CA LEU A 94 -9.26 10.65 -3.05
C LEU A 94 -9.40 10.38 -1.54
N ALA A 95 -10.63 10.29 -1.03
CA ALA A 95 -10.88 10.01 0.37
C ALA A 95 -10.24 8.68 0.79
N LEU A 96 -10.43 7.62 0.02
CA LEU A 96 -9.82 6.32 0.28
C LEU A 96 -8.30 6.38 0.20
N GLY A 97 -7.72 7.11 -0.76
CA GLY A 97 -6.27 7.31 -0.85
C GLY A 97 -5.68 8.01 0.38
N ILE A 98 -6.40 8.99 0.94
CA ILE A 98 -6.02 9.64 2.21
C ILE A 98 -6.08 8.63 3.36
N VAL A 99 -7.15 7.83 3.44
CA VAL A 99 -7.31 6.80 4.49
C VAL A 99 -6.21 5.73 4.39
N VAL A 100 -5.81 5.32 3.19
CA VAL A 100 -4.65 4.44 2.95
C VAL A 100 -3.38 5.08 3.49
N ALA A 101 -3.12 6.35 3.17
CA ALA A 101 -1.94 7.06 3.64
C ALA A 101 -1.91 7.17 5.17
N ILE A 102 -3.05 7.48 5.81
CA ILE A 102 -3.16 7.52 7.28
C ILE A 102 -2.82 6.16 7.89
N GLY A 103 -3.39 5.06 7.37
CA GLY A 103 -3.09 3.72 7.86
C GLY A 103 -1.61 3.34 7.69
N ALA A 104 -1.02 3.69 6.53
CA ALA A 104 0.39 3.47 6.26
C ALA A 104 1.30 4.27 7.19
N PHE A 105 1.04 5.57 7.39
CA PHE A 105 1.82 6.40 8.30
C PHE A 105 1.65 5.98 9.76
N TYR A 106 0.47 5.47 10.14
CA TYR A 106 0.28 4.89 11.46
C TYR A 106 1.19 3.67 11.67
N ALA A 107 1.29 2.80 10.66
CA ALA A 107 2.23 1.67 10.66
C ALA A 107 3.70 2.13 10.70
N VAL A 108 4.06 3.16 9.93
CA VAL A 108 5.42 3.77 9.94
C VAL A 108 5.79 4.27 11.32
N MET A 109 4.92 5.06 11.97
CA MET A 109 5.22 5.59 13.30
C MET A 109 5.43 4.47 14.33
N ALA A 110 4.65 3.40 14.23
CA ALA A 110 4.76 2.24 15.11
C ALA A 110 6.02 1.40 14.83
N LEU A 111 6.32 1.10 13.56
CA LEU A 111 7.51 0.34 13.15
C LEU A 111 8.79 1.13 13.41
N GLY A 112 8.81 2.41 13.01
CA GLY A 112 9.90 3.34 13.28
C GLY A 112 10.23 3.42 14.77
N ARG A 113 9.22 3.43 15.66
CA ARG A 113 9.46 3.39 17.11
C ARG A 113 10.13 2.10 17.57
N LEU A 114 9.81 0.96 16.95
CA LEU A 114 10.42 -0.33 17.27
C LEU A 114 11.89 -0.40 16.81
N VAL A 115 12.22 0.18 15.66
CA VAL A 115 13.52 -0.05 15.00
C VAL A 115 14.53 1.09 15.10
N TYR A 116 14.06 2.30 15.40
CA TYR A 116 14.90 3.49 15.54
C TYR A 116 14.93 3.96 16.99
N PRO A 117 16.12 4.25 17.53
CA PRO A 117 16.26 4.95 18.81
C PRO A 117 15.92 6.42 18.62
N VAL A 118 14.62 6.76 18.58
CA VAL A 118 14.15 8.14 18.37
C VAL A 118 14.66 9.00 19.53
N ASN A 119 15.61 9.89 19.22
CA ASN A 119 16.27 10.79 20.19
C ASN A 119 16.92 10.06 21.38
N GLY A 120 17.35 8.81 21.20
CA GLY A 120 17.92 8.00 22.28
C GLY A 120 16.94 7.66 23.41
N LEU A 121 15.64 7.92 23.22
CA LEU A 121 14.61 7.60 24.21
C LEU A 121 14.37 6.09 24.22
N PRO A 122 14.52 5.42 25.38
CA PRO A 122 14.39 3.97 25.46
C PRO A 122 12.96 3.55 25.12
N ILE A 123 12.83 2.37 24.53
CA ILE A 123 11.55 1.68 24.43
C ILE A 123 11.41 0.79 25.65
N ASP A 124 10.38 1.01 26.45
CA ASP A 124 10.06 0.10 27.54
C ASP A 124 9.27 -1.11 27.02
N SER A 125 9.09 -2.07 27.91
CA SER A 125 8.48 -3.35 27.62
C SER A 125 7.01 -3.24 27.18
N ALA A 126 6.23 -2.37 27.83
CA ALA A 126 4.83 -2.16 27.48
C ALA A 126 4.68 -1.44 26.13
N THR A 127 5.57 -0.48 25.86
CA THR A 127 5.56 0.30 24.61
C THR A 127 5.94 -0.58 23.42
N SER A 128 6.84 -1.55 23.55
CA SER A 128 7.21 -2.42 22.42
C SER A 128 6.05 -3.31 21.96
N VAL A 129 5.32 -3.94 22.89
CA VAL A 129 4.13 -4.74 22.55
C VAL A 129 3.02 -3.86 21.97
N LEU A 130 2.81 -2.67 22.55
CA LEU A 130 1.85 -1.70 22.02
C LEU A 130 2.21 -1.28 20.59
N SER A 131 3.46 -0.90 20.34
CA SER A 131 3.93 -0.51 19.00
C SER A 131 3.80 -1.66 17.99
N ALA A 132 4.12 -2.89 18.37
CA ALA A 132 3.89 -4.05 17.50
C ALA A 132 2.39 -4.24 17.17
N SER A 133 1.51 -4.10 18.16
CA SER A 133 0.05 -4.16 17.93
C SER A 133 -0.43 -3.04 16.99
N GLN A 134 0.05 -1.82 17.20
CA GLN A 134 -0.29 -0.64 16.39
C GLN A 134 0.21 -0.77 14.95
N LEU A 135 1.39 -1.37 14.74
CA LEU A 135 1.92 -1.69 13.41
C LEU A 135 0.93 -2.56 12.63
N PHE A 136 0.53 -3.70 13.19
CA PHE A 136 -0.41 -4.60 12.50
C PHE A 136 -1.79 -3.97 12.33
N ALA A 137 -2.25 -3.16 13.29
CA ALA A 137 -3.49 -2.40 13.13
C ALA A 137 -3.41 -1.40 11.97
N GLY A 138 -2.29 -0.68 11.81
CA GLY A 138 -2.05 0.24 10.70
C GLY A 138 -2.00 -0.46 9.35
N LEU A 139 -1.27 -1.58 9.26
CA LEU A 139 -1.21 -2.40 8.04
C LEU A 139 -2.58 -2.97 7.66
N HIS A 140 -3.35 -3.46 8.64
CA HIS A 140 -4.71 -3.95 8.44
C HIS A 140 -5.63 -2.85 7.91
N TRP A 141 -5.62 -1.68 8.55
CA TRP A 141 -6.41 -0.52 8.12
C TRP A 141 -6.04 -0.08 6.70
N MET A 142 -4.75 0.07 6.42
CA MET A 142 -4.23 0.42 5.10
C MET A 142 -4.73 -0.56 4.04
N ALA A 143 -4.66 -1.86 4.35
CA ALA A 143 -5.05 -2.91 3.43
C ALA A 143 -6.55 -2.93 3.11
N LEU A 144 -7.42 -2.74 4.11
CA LEU A 144 -8.87 -2.60 3.89
C LEU A 144 -9.20 -1.37 3.04
N ALA A 145 -8.54 -0.24 3.31
CA ALA A 145 -8.71 0.98 2.53
C ALA A 145 -8.23 0.81 1.08
N LEU A 146 -7.12 0.09 0.86
CA LEU A 146 -6.63 -0.28 -0.47
C LEU A 146 -7.63 -1.17 -1.21
N ALA A 147 -8.22 -2.17 -0.54
CA ALA A 147 -9.25 -3.03 -1.14
C ALA A 147 -10.45 -2.21 -1.64
N ALA A 148 -10.95 -1.29 -0.83
CA ALA A 148 -12.02 -0.38 -1.23
C ALA A 148 -11.59 0.54 -2.38
N CYS A 149 -10.36 1.07 -2.35
CA CYS A 149 -9.82 1.96 -3.38
C CYS A 149 -9.74 1.26 -4.74
N VAL A 150 -9.25 0.01 -4.75
CA VAL A 150 -9.18 -0.84 -5.95
C VAL A 150 -10.55 -1.02 -6.60
N ILE A 151 -11.59 -1.32 -5.80
CA ILE A 151 -12.96 -1.45 -6.29
C ILE A 151 -13.48 -0.12 -6.85
N ALA A 152 -13.26 0.98 -6.13
CA ALA A 152 -13.71 2.31 -6.56
C ALA A 152 -13.09 2.71 -7.91
N VAL A 153 -11.78 2.50 -8.08
CA VAL A 153 -11.07 2.73 -9.35
C VAL A 153 -11.64 1.83 -10.44
N ALA A 154 -11.90 0.56 -10.16
CA ALA A 154 -12.42 -0.40 -11.13
C ALA A 154 -13.77 0.01 -11.71
N ILE A 155 -14.70 0.46 -10.86
CA ILE A 155 -16.03 0.92 -11.26
C ILE A 155 -15.94 2.10 -12.24
N ILE A 156 -14.99 3.02 -12.03
CA ILE A 156 -14.77 4.17 -12.91
C ILE A 156 -14.32 3.73 -14.31
N THR A 157 -13.54 2.65 -14.42
CA THR A 157 -13.04 2.17 -15.73
C THR A 157 -14.11 1.64 -16.67
N LYS A 158 -15.25 1.18 -16.12
CA LYS A 158 -16.36 0.51 -16.85
C LYS A 158 -15.92 -0.72 -17.67
N SER A 159 -14.75 -1.31 -17.38
CA SER A 159 -14.25 -2.51 -18.06
C SER A 159 -14.59 -3.76 -17.24
N ARG A 160 -15.30 -4.73 -17.83
CA ARG A 160 -15.69 -5.98 -17.14
C ARG A 160 -14.47 -6.76 -16.61
N ILE A 161 -13.40 -6.82 -17.40
CA ILE A 161 -12.17 -7.53 -17.02
C ILE A 161 -11.51 -6.84 -15.83
N ILE A 162 -11.45 -5.50 -15.82
CA ILE A 162 -10.87 -4.74 -14.70
C ILE A 162 -11.73 -4.92 -13.45
N ILE A 163 -13.06 -4.84 -13.58
CA ILE A 163 -13.95 -5.02 -12.44
C ILE A 163 -13.76 -6.40 -11.82
N LEU A 164 -13.79 -7.46 -12.62
CA LEU A 164 -13.63 -8.84 -12.13
C LEU A 164 -12.28 -9.04 -11.41
N THR A 165 -11.19 -8.64 -12.04
CA THR A 165 -9.84 -8.75 -11.45
C THR A 165 -9.70 -7.91 -10.18
N SER A 166 -10.29 -6.72 -10.15
CA SER A 166 -10.28 -5.83 -8.97
C SER A 166 -11.05 -6.42 -7.79
N VAL A 167 -12.19 -7.08 -8.05
CA VAL A 167 -12.95 -7.77 -7.01
C VAL A 167 -12.13 -8.92 -6.40
N CYS A 168 -11.49 -9.75 -7.25
CA CYS A 168 -10.62 -10.83 -6.75
C CYS A 168 -9.46 -10.28 -5.90
N VAL A 169 -8.80 -9.21 -6.36
CA VAL A 169 -7.69 -8.57 -5.64
C VAL A 169 -8.17 -7.97 -4.32
N ALA A 170 -9.33 -7.32 -4.29
CA ALA A 170 -9.88 -6.76 -3.07
C ALA A 170 -10.25 -7.83 -2.04
N LEU A 171 -10.84 -8.96 -2.48
CA LEU A 171 -11.12 -10.09 -1.59
C LEU A 171 -9.85 -10.72 -1.04
N LEU A 172 -8.85 -10.97 -1.91
CA LEU A 172 -7.53 -11.44 -1.47
C LEU A 172 -6.91 -10.48 -0.46
N LYS A 173 -7.06 -9.16 -0.68
CA LYS A 173 -6.54 -8.15 0.23
C LYS A 173 -7.21 -8.21 1.59
N ILE A 174 -8.53 -8.32 1.66
CA ILE A 174 -9.29 -8.42 2.92
C ILE A 174 -8.84 -9.64 3.74
N VAL A 175 -8.75 -10.81 3.10
CA VAL A 175 -8.36 -12.05 3.80
C VAL A 175 -6.87 -12.05 4.16
N GLY A 176 -6.02 -11.52 3.27
CA GLY A 176 -4.58 -11.40 3.47
C GLY A 176 -4.16 -10.31 4.47
N THR A 177 -5.09 -9.59 5.11
CA THR A 177 -4.75 -8.59 6.15
C THR A 177 -4.46 -9.19 7.52
N TYR A 178 -4.81 -10.45 7.74
CA TYR A 178 -4.67 -11.11 9.03
C TYR A 178 -3.32 -11.80 9.11
N TYR A 179 -2.47 -11.36 10.03
CA TYR A 179 -1.11 -11.90 10.22
C TYR A 179 -1.08 -13.09 11.21
N SER A 180 -2.24 -13.53 11.71
CA SER A 180 -2.36 -14.47 12.83
C SER A 180 -2.30 -15.95 12.39
N GLY A 181 -1.11 -16.45 12.06
CA GLY A 181 -0.84 -17.87 11.89
C GLY A 181 -0.01 -18.21 10.66
N ALA A 182 0.70 -19.35 10.70
CA ALA A 182 1.66 -19.74 9.66
C ALA A 182 1.07 -19.83 8.24
N VAL A 183 -0.22 -20.15 8.10
CA VAL A 183 -0.93 -20.24 6.81
C VAL A 183 -1.27 -18.85 6.24
N LEU A 184 -1.40 -17.85 7.10
CA LEU A 184 -1.87 -16.52 6.73
C LEU A 184 -0.74 -15.59 6.25
N VAL A 185 0.52 -15.88 6.61
CA VAL A 185 1.70 -15.16 6.13
C VAL A 185 1.89 -15.31 4.61
N PRO A 186 1.91 -16.54 4.03
CA PRO A 186 1.95 -16.71 2.58
C PRO A 186 0.78 -16.04 1.86
N LEU A 187 -0.41 -16.07 2.47
CA LEU A 187 -1.60 -15.44 1.89
C LEU A 187 -1.46 -13.91 1.83
N THR A 188 -0.89 -13.30 2.87
CA THR A 188 -0.54 -11.87 2.89
C THR A 188 0.37 -11.55 1.70
N ALA A 189 1.45 -12.31 1.52
CA ALA A 189 2.40 -12.09 0.44
C ALA A 189 1.75 -12.22 -0.95
N VAL A 190 0.93 -13.26 -1.15
CA VAL A 190 0.15 -13.44 -2.39
C VAL A 190 -0.79 -12.27 -2.64
N SER A 191 -1.44 -11.74 -1.59
CA SER A 191 -2.34 -10.59 -1.71
C SER A 191 -1.61 -9.33 -2.18
N GLU A 192 -0.39 -9.09 -1.70
CA GLU A 192 0.44 -7.94 -2.10
C GLU A 192 0.95 -8.08 -3.53
N VAL A 193 1.39 -9.27 -3.92
CA VAL A 193 1.79 -9.56 -5.31
C VAL A 193 0.60 -9.38 -6.26
N ALA A 194 -0.58 -9.86 -5.88
CA ALA A 194 -1.80 -9.68 -6.67
C ALA A 194 -2.18 -8.19 -6.81
N LEU A 195 -2.06 -7.41 -5.73
CA LEU A 195 -2.31 -5.96 -5.75
C LEU A 195 -1.32 -5.24 -6.67
N PHE A 196 -0.04 -5.57 -6.59
CA PHE A 196 0.97 -4.98 -7.46
C PHE A 196 0.74 -5.37 -8.92
N GLY A 197 0.43 -6.64 -9.21
CA GLY A 197 0.06 -7.11 -10.55
C GLY A 197 -1.16 -6.37 -11.12
N TRP A 198 -2.17 -6.14 -10.29
CA TRP A 198 -3.33 -5.31 -10.64
C TRP A 198 -2.92 -3.87 -11.00
N SER A 199 -1.99 -3.28 -10.23
CA SER A 199 -1.50 -1.92 -10.50
C SER A 199 -0.81 -1.81 -11.88
N ILE A 200 -0.07 -2.84 -12.28
CA ILE A 200 0.56 -2.96 -13.62
C ILE A 200 -0.51 -3.06 -14.70
N MET A 201 -1.50 -3.93 -14.50
CA MET A 201 -2.61 -4.10 -15.43
C MET A 201 -3.39 -2.79 -15.64
N MET A 202 -3.60 -2.01 -14.57
CA MET A 202 -4.25 -0.70 -14.65
C MET A 202 -3.46 0.30 -15.50
N VAL A 203 -2.13 0.35 -15.31
CA VAL A 203 -1.25 1.20 -16.15
C VAL A 203 -1.32 0.75 -17.61
N ALA A 204 -1.21 -0.56 -17.87
CA ALA A 204 -1.29 -1.11 -19.22
C ALA A 204 -2.62 -0.79 -19.90
N TRP A 205 -3.74 -0.90 -19.18
CA TRP A 205 -5.06 -0.54 -19.71
C TRP A 205 -5.18 0.96 -20.03
N CYS A 206 -4.69 1.83 -19.14
CA CYS A 206 -4.67 3.28 -19.38
C CYS A 206 -3.86 3.63 -20.63
N VAL A 207 -2.68 3.01 -20.81
CA VAL A 207 -1.85 3.19 -22.00
C VAL A 207 -2.57 2.70 -23.27
N ALA A 208 -3.16 1.50 -23.23
CA ALA A 208 -3.89 0.92 -24.36
C ALA A 208 -5.10 1.77 -24.78
N ARG A 209 -5.85 2.33 -23.81
CA ARG A 209 -6.97 3.25 -24.12
C ARG A 209 -6.50 4.56 -24.74
N ASN A 210 -5.41 5.13 -24.25
CA ASN A 210 -4.85 6.36 -24.80
C ASN A 210 -4.31 6.18 -26.23
N LEU A 211 -3.90 4.97 -26.61
CA LEU A 211 -3.53 4.64 -27.98
C LEU A 211 -4.75 4.52 -28.91
N LYS A 212 -5.87 3.99 -28.43
CA LYS A 212 -7.12 3.84 -29.22
C LYS A 212 -7.93 5.13 -29.40
N SER A 213 -7.67 6.15 -28.58
CA SER A 213 -8.35 7.45 -28.63
C SER A 213 -7.66 8.45 -29.57
N LYS A 214 -6.56 8.06 -30.23
CA LYS A 214 -5.85 8.83 -31.25
C LYS A 214 -6.12 8.24 -32.62
#